data_AF-A0A662TXU6-F1
#
_entry.id   AF-A0A662TXU6-F1
#
_cell.length_a   1.000
_cell.length_b   1.000
_cell.length_c   1.000
_cell.angle_alpha   90.00
_cell.angle_beta   90.00
_cell.angle_gamma   90.00
#
_symmetry.space_group_name_H-M   'P 1'
#
loop_
_entity.id
_entity.type
_entity.pdbx_description
1 polymer ?
#
loop_
_entity_poly.entity_id
_entity_poly.type
_entity_poly.pdbx_seq_one_letter_code
_entity_poly.pdbx_strand_id
1 'polypeptide(L)'
;MKFTGKILYVLSKPASEELKSELSSIVDELNRTVLVKGVGKPEHGAKIVGFSIANGNVLVFNVVCGRRVRIHDAALRARKKLAEV
;
A
#
# COMPACT_ATOMS: atom_id res chain seq x y z
N MET A 1 13.07 6.20 14.74
CA MET A 1 12.05 7.13 14.19
C MET A 1 11.22 6.37 13.18
N LYS A 2 9.90 6.31 13.39
CA LYS A 2 8.92 5.70 12.48
C LYS A 2 8.02 6.81 11.96
N PHE A 3 7.69 6.76 10.68
CA PHE A 3 6.77 7.69 10.03
C PHE A 3 5.45 6.99 9.80
N THR A 4 4.34 7.70 9.95
CA THR A 4 3.03 7.19 9.56
C THR A 4 2.37 8.18 8.62
N GLY A 5 1.57 7.68 7.71
CA GLY A 5 0.79 8.52 6.82
C GLY A 5 -0.25 7.72 6.07
N LYS A 6 -1.01 8.45 5.26
CA LYS A 6 -2.07 7.91 4.43
C LYS A 6 -1.71 8.09 2.96
N ILE A 7 -1.97 7.07 2.18
CA ILE A 7 -1.85 7.09 0.72
C ILE A 7 -3.26 6.95 0.17
N LEU A 8 -3.66 7.89 -0.69
CA LEU A 8 -4.96 7.88 -1.32
C LEU A 8 -4.77 7.69 -2.82
N TYR A 9 -5.31 6.61 -3.37
CA TYR A 9 -5.40 6.39 -4.80
C TYR A 9 -6.81 6.67 -5.27
N VAL A 10 -6.95 7.59 -6.21
CA VAL A 10 -8.22 7.85 -6.87
C VAL A 10 -8.28 6.98 -8.12
N LEU A 11 -9.20 6.02 -8.12
CA LEU A 11 -9.45 5.14 -9.24
C LEU A 11 -10.33 5.86 -10.28
N SER A 12 -10.06 5.61 -11.56
CA SER A 12 -10.86 6.17 -12.67
C SER A 12 -12.27 5.57 -12.75
N LYS A 13 -12.44 4.36 -12.22
CA LYS A 13 -13.72 3.65 -12.11
C LYS A 13 -13.98 3.27 -10.65
N PRO A 14 -15.24 3.01 -10.27
CA PRO A 14 -15.55 2.44 -8.96
C PRO A 14 -14.79 1.13 -8.75
N ALA A 15 -14.36 0.88 -7.52
CA ALA A 15 -13.73 -0.38 -7.15
C ALA A 15 -14.73 -1.53 -7.32
N SER A 16 -14.39 -2.53 -8.15
CA SER A 16 -15.19 -3.73 -8.32
C SER A 16 -15.23 -4.56 -7.02
N GLU A 17 -16.26 -5.40 -6.89
CA GLU A 17 -16.37 -6.35 -5.75
C GLU A 17 -15.21 -7.37 -5.74
N GLU A 18 -14.67 -7.70 -6.91
CA GLU A 18 -13.47 -8.53 -7.08
C GLU A 18 -12.25 -7.85 -6.44
N LEU A 19 -12.01 -6.57 -6.79
CA LEU A 19 -10.90 -5.80 -6.22
C LEU A 19 -11.04 -5.67 -4.70
N LYS A 20 -12.26 -5.52 -4.18
CA LYS A 20 -12.53 -5.48 -2.73
C LYS A 20 -12.17 -6.79 -2.05
N SER A 21 -12.49 -7.91 -2.69
CA SER A 21 -12.22 -9.26 -2.17
C SER A 21 -10.73 -9.61 -2.20
N GLU A 22 -10.02 -9.21 -3.25
CA GLU A 22 -8.59 -9.46 -3.43
C GLU A 22 -7.69 -8.47 -2.69
N LEU A 23 -8.23 -7.31 -2.28
CA LEU A 23 -7.47 -6.23 -1.67
C LEU A 23 -6.63 -6.69 -0.47
N SER A 24 -7.17 -7.59 0.35
CA SER A 24 -6.44 -8.16 1.49
C SER A 24 -5.20 -8.93 1.04
N SER A 25 -5.34 -9.79 0.04
CA SER A 25 -4.25 -10.59 -0.52
C SER A 25 -3.19 -9.72 -1.17
N ILE A 26 -3.62 -8.68 -1.91
CA ILE A 26 -2.71 -7.70 -2.53
C ILE A 26 -1.92 -6.94 -1.47
N VAL A 27 -2.58 -6.49 -0.40
CA VAL A 27 -1.92 -5.78 0.71
C VAL A 27 -0.92 -6.68 1.43
N ASP A 28 -1.24 -7.96 1.62
CA ASP A 28 -0.32 -8.93 2.22
C ASP A 28 0.91 -9.18 1.33
N GLU A 29 0.71 -9.30 0.02
CA GLU A 29 1.81 -9.42 -0.93
C GLU A 29 2.69 -8.16 -0.91
N LEU A 30 2.07 -6.97 -0.97
CA LEU A 30 2.76 -5.68 -0.91
C LEU A 30 3.66 -5.58 0.33
N ASN A 31 3.13 -5.95 1.50
CA ASN A 31 3.86 -5.93 2.76
C ASN A 31 5.01 -6.93 2.81
N ARG A 32 4.85 -8.12 2.21
CA ARG A 32 5.84 -9.20 2.27
C ARG A 32 6.96 -9.07 1.24
N THR A 33 6.68 -8.51 0.07
CA THR A 33 7.65 -8.50 -1.03
C THR A 33 8.02 -7.07 -1.45
N VAL A 34 7.03 -6.23 -1.77
CA VAL A 34 7.26 -4.94 -2.44
C VAL A 34 7.79 -3.86 -1.49
N LEU A 35 7.17 -3.71 -0.33
CA LEU A 35 7.44 -2.64 0.64
C LEU A 35 8.65 -2.92 1.54
N VAL A 36 9.10 -4.17 1.56
CA VAL A 36 10.34 -4.61 2.23
C VAL A 36 11.49 -4.88 1.25
N LYS A 37 11.28 -4.68 -0.06
CA LYS A 37 12.34 -4.86 -1.06
C LYS A 37 13.47 -3.85 -0.85
N GLY A 38 14.70 -4.34 -0.72
CA GLY A 38 15.91 -3.53 -0.56
C GLY A 38 16.22 -3.09 0.87
N VAL A 39 15.47 -3.58 1.87
CA VAL A 39 15.80 -3.36 3.30
C VAL A 39 16.32 -4.64 3.95
N GLY A 40 17.41 -4.51 4.71
CA GLY A 40 18.00 -5.68 5.39
C GLY A 40 17.16 -6.21 6.56
N LYS A 41 16.24 -5.39 7.10
CA LYS A 41 15.25 -5.79 8.11
C LYS A 41 13.88 -5.23 7.72
N PRO A 42 12.78 -6.00 7.86
CA PRO A 42 11.42 -5.54 7.55
C PRO A 42 11.03 -4.25 8.30
N GLU A 43 11.53 -4.07 9.52
CA GLU A 43 11.29 -2.88 10.37
C GLU A 43 11.79 -1.56 9.75
N HIS A 44 12.73 -1.64 8.81
CA HIS A 44 13.26 -0.48 8.11
C HIS A 44 12.49 -0.18 6.81
N GLY A 45 11.65 -1.10 6.37
CA GLY A 45 10.77 -0.97 5.19
C GLY A 45 9.48 -0.23 5.50
N ALA A 46 8.50 -0.36 4.61
CA ALA A 46 7.15 0.15 4.82
C ALA A 46 6.17 -1.00 5.07
N LYS A 47 5.10 -0.72 5.79
CA LYS A 47 4.02 -1.66 6.08
C LYS A 47 2.68 -0.95 6.02
N ILE A 48 1.76 -1.44 5.20
CA ILE A 48 0.35 -1.07 5.22
C ILE A 48 -0.26 -1.72 6.46
N VAL A 49 -0.78 -0.89 7.36
CA VAL A 49 -1.42 -1.31 8.62
C VAL A 49 -2.94 -1.31 8.54
N GLY A 50 -3.50 -0.72 7.49
CA GLY A 50 -4.93 -0.79 7.22
C GLY A 50 -5.26 -0.23 5.84
N PHE A 51 -6.39 -0.65 5.30
CA PHE A 51 -6.89 -0.19 4.02
C PHE A 51 -8.41 0.00 4.09
N SER A 52 -8.94 0.89 3.25
CA SER A 52 -10.37 1.12 3.11
C SER A 52 -10.66 1.71 1.73
N ILE A 53 -11.88 1.54 1.24
CA ILE A 53 -12.35 2.20 0.02
C ILE A 53 -13.38 3.24 0.43
N ALA A 54 -13.02 4.52 0.28
CA ALA A 54 -13.90 5.65 0.50
C ALA A 54 -14.57 6.07 -0.81
N ASN A 55 -15.82 6.53 -0.73
CA ASN A 55 -16.57 7.12 -1.87
C ASN A 55 -16.66 6.22 -3.12
N GLY A 56 -16.50 4.90 -2.97
CA GLY A 56 -16.59 3.92 -4.05
C GLY A 56 -15.41 3.87 -5.02
N ASN A 57 -14.54 4.88 -5.07
CA ASN A 57 -13.41 4.95 -6.00
C ASN A 57 -12.09 5.44 -5.36
N VAL A 58 -12.06 5.73 -4.06
CA VAL A 58 -10.84 6.19 -3.38
C VAL A 58 -10.30 5.07 -2.49
N LEU A 59 -9.17 4.50 -2.88
CA LEU A 59 -8.47 3.50 -2.09
C LEU A 59 -7.53 4.20 -1.10
N VAL A 60 -7.78 4.03 0.19
CA VAL A 60 -7.03 4.65 1.28
C VAL A 60 -6.19 3.59 1.97
N PHE A 61 -4.87 3.74 1.95
CA PHE A 61 -3.93 2.92 2.69
C PHE A 61 -3.32 3.71 3.85
N ASN A 62 -3.43 3.16 5.06
CA ASN A 62 -2.70 3.61 6.23
C ASN A 62 -1.35 2.88 6.26
N VAL A 63 -0.25 3.62 6.21
CA VAL A 63 1.10 3.04 6.10
C VAL A 63 1.99 3.52 7.24
N VAL A 64 2.80 2.60 7.75
CA VAL A 64 3.89 2.86 8.69
C VAL A 64 5.20 2.58 7.99
N CYS A 65 6.09 3.57 7.99
CA CYS A 65 7.36 3.56 7.31
C CYS A 65 8.52 3.62 8.29
N GLY A 66 9.51 2.77 8.06
CA GLY A 66 10.81 2.81 8.70
C GLY A 66 11.74 3.85 8.06
N ARG A 67 13.03 3.78 8.42
CA ARG A 67 14.03 4.77 7.99
C ARG A 67 14.37 4.70 6.50
N ARG A 68 14.28 3.51 5.87
CA ARG A 68 14.77 3.29 4.50
C ARG A 68 13.69 3.47 3.43
N VAL A 69 12.47 2.99 3.68
CA VAL A 69 11.35 3.17 2.74
C VAL A 69 10.42 4.24 3.27
N ARG A 70 10.42 5.40 2.62
CA ARG A 70 9.55 6.54 2.97
C ARG A 70 8.16 6.37 2.33
N ILE A 71 7.19 7.13 2.83
CA ILE A 71 5.78 7.05 2.38
C ILE A 71 5.63 7.30 0.88
N HIS A 72 6.36 8.26 0.29
CA HIS A 72 6.27 8.54 -1.15
C HIS A 72 6.81 7.40 -2.00
N ASP A 73 7.89 6.74 -1.58
CA ASP A 73 8.45 5.58 -2.29
C ASP A 73 7.51 4.37 -2.15
N ALA A 74 7.00 4.12 -0.94
CA ALA A 74 5.96 3.10 -0.71
C ALA A 74 4.73 3.32 -1.60
N ALA A 75 4.29 4.59 -1.76
CA ALA A 75 3.16 4.93 -2.62
C ALA A 75 3.40 4.63 -4.10
N LEU A 76 4.60 4.93 -4.62
CA LEU A 76 4.93 4.63 -6.01
C LEU A 76 5.02 3.12 -6.26
N ARG A 77 5.64 2.38 -5.34
CA ARG A 77 5.76 0.93 -5.45
C ARG A 77 4.41 0.22 -5.36
N ALA A 78 3.57 0.62 -4.41
CA ALA A 78 2.24 0.05 -4.26
C ALA A 78 1.36 0.39 -5.48
N ARG A 79 1.46 1.62 -6.03
CA ARG A 79 0.78 1.98 -7.28
C ARG A 79 1.19 1.07 -8.43
N LYS A 80 2.49 0.79 -8.59
CA LYS A 80 2.98 -0.05 -9.69
C LYS A 80 2.36 -1.43 -9.63
N LYS A 81 2.36 -2.07 -8.45
CA LYS A 81 1.78 -3.39 -8.26
C LYS A 81 0.26 -3.38 -8.47
N LEU A 82 -0.44 -2.35 -7.99
CA LEU A 82 -1.89 -2.18 -8.22
C LEU A 82 -2.26 -1.95 -9.68
N ALA A 83 -1.32 -1.50 -10.52
CA ALA A 83 -1.54 -1.33 -11.95
C ALA A 83 -1.24 -2.60 -12.77
N GLU A 84 -0.62 -3.61 -12.15
CA GLU A 84 -0.35 -4.93 -12.75
C GLU A 84 -1.48 -5.94 -12.47
N VAL A 85 -2.41 -5.59 -11.57
CA VAL A 85 -3.64 -6.32 -11.26
C VAL A 85 -4.78 -5.73 -12.08
#